data_AF-A0A5P0YPI0-F1
#
_entry.id   AF-A0A5P0YPI0-F1
#
_cell.length_a   1.000
_cell.length_b   1.000
_cell.length_c   1.000
_cell.angle_alpha   90.00
_cell.angle_beta   90.00
_cell.angle_gamma   90.00
#
_symmetry.space_group_name_H-M   'P 1'
#
loop_
_entity.id
_entity.type
_entity.pdbx_description
1 polymer ?
#
loop_
_entity_poly.entity_id
_entity_poly.type
_entity_poly.pdbx_seq_one_letter_code
_entity_poly.pdbx_strand_id
1 'polypeptide(L)'
;MPGTRGVRNGEVVRVLPDSLGRFAATYFHLEIAYEPGFELRETLYAFKESYVNAVRSEFAELIRERCLSVADYEGLTSVEFESEAELYLYLGDMFEHLFGDGRAKPVPPS
;
A
#
# COMPACT_ATOMS: atom_id res chain seq x y z
N MET A 1 -4.28 -10.53 14.41
CA MET A 1 -3.35 -9.54 15.01
C MET A 1 -3.95 -8.19 14.71
N PRO A 2 -4.32 -7.35 15.69
CA PRO A 2 -4.87 -6.03 15.39
C PRO A 2 -3.74 -5.09 14.95
N GLY A 3 -3.94 -4.36 13.84
CA GLY A 3 -2.95 -3.46 13.24
C GLY A 3 -2.25 -2.52 14.22
N THR A 4 -0.96 -2.29 13.99
CA THR A 4 -0.07 -1.46 14.82
C THR A 4 -0.60 -0.02 14.90
N ARG A 5 -0.96 0.41 16.13
CA ARG A 5 -1.36 1.79 16.42
C ARG A 5 -0.11 2.62 16.72
N GLY A 6 0.19 3.60 15.88
CA GLY A 6 1.09 4.70 16.22
C GLY A 6 0.30 5.82 16.92
N VAL A 7 0.92 6.54 17.83
CA VAL A 7 0.34 7.75 18.46
C VAL A 7 1.28 8.92 18.16
N ARG A 8 0.80 9.94 17.45
CA ARG A 8 1.44 11.24 17.33
C ARG A 8 0.43 12.31 17.76
N ASN A 9 0.81 13.14 18.73
CA ASN A 9 0.05 14.32 19.19
C ASN A 9 -1.41 14.09 19.63
N GLY A 10 -1.73 12.95 20.24
CA GLY A 10 -3.07 12.70 20.81
C GLY A 10 -4.15 12.31 19.78
N GLU A 11 -3.79 12.25 18.50
CA GLU A 11 -4.61 11.74 17.42
C GLU A 11 -4.20 10.29 17.11
N VAL A 12 -5.17 9.40 16.90
CA VAL A 12 -4.89 8.01 16.51
C VAL A 12 -4.49 8.01 15.04
N VAL A 13 -3.22 8.33 14.77
CA VAL A 13 -2.64 8.24 13.43
C VAL A 13 -2.42 6.76 13.12
N ARG A 14 -3.27 6.20 12.25
CA ARG A 14 -3.16 4.80 11.80
C ARG A 14 -2.05 4.71 10.77
N VAL A 15 -0.88 4.29 11.22
CA VAL A 15 0.27 4.00 10.35
C VAL A 15 0.02 2.66 9.65
N LEU A 16 0.52 2.49 8.42
CA LEU A 16 0.50 1.19 7.76
C LEU A 16 1.13 0.12 8.67
N PRO A 17 0.57 -1.11 8.70
CA PRO A 17 1.15 -2.23 9.44
C PRO A 17 2.61 -2.49 9.06
N ASP A 18 3.41 -3.05 9.97
CA ASP A 18 4.87 -3.07 9.85
C ASP A 18 5.41 -3.68 8.54
N SER A 19 4.80 -4.74 8.00
CA SER A 19 5.30 -5.40 6.79
C SER A 19 4.89 -4.63 5.54
N LEU A 20 3.60 -4.29 5.42
CA LEU A 20 3.04 -3.51 4.32
C LEU A 20 3.61 -2.10 4.27
N GLY A 21 3.77 -1.44 5.41
CA GLY A 21 4.32 -0.09 5.52
C GLY A 21 5.75 -0.02 5.00
N ARG A 22 6.59 -1.00 5.35
CA ARG A 22 7.96 -1.11 4.81
C ARG A 22 7.96 -1.36 3.31
N PHE A 23 7.09 -2.23 2.83
CA PHE A 23 6.97 -2.52 1.40
C PHE A 23 6.52 -1.27 0.63
N ALA A 24 5.47 -0.61 1.08
CA ALA A 24 4.93 0.60 0.46
C ALA A 24 5.93 1.76 0.48
N ALA A 25 6.61 2.01 1.60
CA ALA A 25 7.65 3.03 1.68
C ALA A 25 8.81 2.79 0.69
N THR A 26 9.11 1.51 0.43
CA THR A 26 10.21 1.15 -0.47
C THR A 26 9.78 1.14 -1.94
N TYR A 27 8.57 0.68 -2.25
CA TYR A 27 8.18 0.33 -3.62
C TYR A 27 6.94 1.05 -4.16
N PHE A 28 6.17 1.74 -3.32
CA PHE A 28 5.00 2.52 -3.77
C PHE A 28 5.29 4.01 -3.88
N HIS A 29 6.54 4.43 -3.65
CA HIS A 29 6.90 5.83 -3.80
C HIS A 29 6.80 6.27 -5.27
N LEU A 30 6.58 7.58 -5.47
CA LEU A 30 6.30 8.22 -6.75
C LEU A 30 7.19 7.71 -7.90
N GLU A 31 8.50 7.63 -7.70
CA GLU A 31 9.44 7.21 -8.74
C GLU A 31 9.17 5.79 -9.26
N ILE A 32 8.96 4.82 -8.36
CA ILE A 32 8.64 3.44 -8.74
C ILE A 32 7.19 3.30 -9.21
N ALA A 33 6.26 4.08 -8.64
CA ALA A 33 4.86 4.06 -9.07
C ALA A 33 4.73 4.41 -10.57
N TYR A 34 5.53 5.37 -11.04
CA TYR A 34 5.57 5.80 -12.44
C TYR A 34 6.59 5.07 -13.32
N GLU A 35 7.50 4.28 -12.76
CA GLU A 35 8.51 3.53 -13.53
C GLU A 35 7.86 2.45 -14.42
N PRO A 36 7.96 2.55 -15.76
CA PRO A 36 7.43 1.53 -16.66
C PRO A 36 8.25 0.24 -16.56
N GLY A 37 7.58 -0.90 -16.47
CA GLY A 37 8.24 -2.22 -16.49
C GLY A 37 8.84 -2.68 -15.16
N PHE A 38 8.66 -1.92 -14.06
CA PHE A 38 9.02 -2.41 -12.75
C PHE A 38 8.10 -3.57 -12.32
N GLU A 39 8.69 -4.76 -12.20
CA GLU A 39 8.03 -6.03 -11.84
C GLU A 39 7.78 -6.11 -10.32
N LEU A 40 6.81 -5.29 -9.87
CA LEU A 40 6.49 -5.08 -8.46
C LEU A 40 5.99 -6.36 -7.78
N ARG A 41 5.20 -7.17 -8.50
CA ARG A 41 4.72 -8.46 -8.01
C ARG A 41 5.88 -9.42 -7.82
N GLU A 42 6.72 -9.59 -8.83
CA GLU A 42 7.86 -10.50 -8.82
C GLU A 42 8.84 -10.10 -7.70
N THR A 43 9.03 -8.80 -7.50
CA THR A 43 9.80 -8.24 -6.39
C THR A 43 9.22 -8.66 -5.03
N LEU A 44 7.90 -8.58 -4.84
CA LEU A 44 7.25 -9.06 -3.61
C LEU A 44 7.43 -10.57 -3.42
N TYR A 45 7.23 -11.36 -4.47
CA TYR A 45 7.32 -12.83 -4.40
C TYR A 45 8.76 -13.35 -4.29
N ALA A 46 9.78 -12.52 -4.49
CA ALA A 46 11.17 -12.86 -4.18
C ALA A 46 11.47 -12.92 -2.67
N PHE A 47 10.61 -12.32 -1.82
CA PHE A 47 10.73 -12.43 -0.37
C PHE A 47 10.23 -13.78 0.15
N LYS A 48 10.51 -14.06 1.43
CA LYS A 48 10.01 -15.26 2.10
C LYS A 48 8.48 -15.28 2.09
N GLU A 49 7.90 -16.46 1.91
CA GLU A 49 6.44 -16.68 1.88
C GLU A 49 5.73 -16.09 3.12
N SER A 50 6.33 -16.21 4.31
CA SER A 50 5.77 -15.62 5.53
C SER A 50 5.63 -14.10 5.47
N TYR A 51 6.57 -13.42 4.80
CA TYR A 51 6.52 -11.96 4.58
C TYR A 51 5.45 -11.62 3.54
N VAL A 52 5.39 -12.35 2.43
CA VAL A 52 4.36 -12.17 1.39
C VAL A 52 2.96 -12.33 1.98
N ASN A 53 2.74 -13.36 2.80
CA ASN A 53 1.46 -13.61 3.47
C ASN A 53 1.11 -12.52 4.49
N ALA A 54 2.10 -11.95 5.19
CA ALA A 54 1.90 -10.82 6.10
C ALA A 54 1.47 -9.57 5.31
N VAL A 55 2.20 -9.19 4.25
CA VAL A 55 1.85 -8.06 3.39
C VAL A 55 0.44 -8.25 2.80
N ARG A 56 0.11 -9.45 2.29
CA ARG A 56 -1.23 -9.74 1.76
C ARG A 56 -2.33 -9.55 2.80
N SER A 57 -2.14 -10.09 4.00
CA SER A 57 -3.15 -10.02 5.07
C SER A 57 -3.35 -8.58 5.55
N GLU A 58 -2.25 -7.86 5.77
CA GLU A 58 -2.24 -6.46 6.18
C GLU A 58 -2.89 -5.55 5.13
N PHE A 59 -2.64 -5.81 3.84
CA PHE A 59 -3.22 -5.04 2.74
C PHE A 59 -4.72 -5.32 2.59
N ALA A 60 -5.14 -6.57 2.69
CA ALA A 60 -6.57 -6.91 2.69
C ALA A 60 -7.32 -6.27 3.87
N GLU A 61 -6.71 -6.23 5.06
CA GLU A 61 -7.26 -5.57 6.25
C GLU A 61 -7.38 -4.06 6.03
N LEU A 62 -6.34 -3.42 5.50
CA LEU A 62 -6.33 -1.99 5.16
C LEU A 62 -7.48 -1.58 4.24
N ILE A 63 -7.68 -2.31 3.14
CA ILE A 63 -8.75 -2.03 2.16
C ILE A 63 -10.13 -2.23 2.79
N ARG A 64 -10.28 -3.26 3.62
CA ARG A 64 -11.54 -3.58 4.29
C ARG A 64 -11.90 -2.54 5.35
N GLU A 65 -10.93 -2.12 6.16
CA GLU A 65 -11.16 -1.21 7.29
C GLU A 65 -11.21 0.26 6.89
N ARG A 66 -10.70 0.59 5.70
CA ARG A 66 -10.63 1.96 5.17
C ARG A 66 -10.10 2.99 6.17
N CYS A 67 -9.00 2.63 6.84
CA CYS A 67 -8.46 3.37 7.98
C CYS A 67 -7.24 4.26 7.68
N LEU A 68 -6.88 4.44 6.41
CA LEU A 68 -5.75 5.22 5.92
C LEU A 68 -6.24 6.46 5.20
N SER A 69 -5.76 7.61 5.63
CA SER A 69 -6.07 8.88 4.98
C SER A 69 -5.17 9.13 3.78
N VAL A 70 -5.58 10.04 2.89
CA VAL A 70 -4.73 10.55 1.81
C VAL A 70 -3.42 11.13 2.37
N ALA A 71 -3.49 11.93 3.42
CA ALA A 71 -2.32 12.57 4.02
C ALA A 71 -1.31 11.55 4.58
N ASP A 72 -1.79 10.46 5.18
CA ASP A 72 -0.92 9.39 5.69
C ASP A 72 -0.23 8.64 4.53
N TYR A 73 -0.95 8.38 3.44
CA TYR A 73 -0.40 7.70 2.27
C TYR A 73 0.59 8.58 1.51
N GLU A 74 0.25 9.84 1.28
CA GLU A 74 1.10 10.84 0.63
C GLU A 74 2.37 11.08 1.46
N GLY A 75 2.26 11.22 2.78
CA GLY A 75 3.42 11.37 3.65
C GLY A 75 4.39 10.18 3.61
N LEU A 76 3.91 9.00 3.20
CA LEU A 76 4.73 7.79 3.07
C LEU A 76 5.30 7.60 1.66
N THR A 77 4.54 7.95 0.63
CA THR A 77 4.82 7.56 -0.77
C THR A 77 5.07 8.75 -1.70
N SER A 78 4.77 9.97 -1.25
CA SER A 78 4.75 11.18 -2.07
C SER A 78 3.79 11.10 -3.27
N VAL A 79 2.79 10.22 -3.21
CA VAL A 79 1.73 10.10 -4.21
C VAL A 79 0.48 10.80 -3.68
N GLU A 80 0.00 11.78 -4.43
CA GLU A 80 -1.17 12.58 -4.09
C GLU A 80 -2.46 11.95 -4.62
N PHE A 81 -3.58 12.17 -3.92
CA PHE A 81 -4.93 11.75 -4.32
C PHE A 81 -5.93 12.85 -4.00
N GLU A 82 -6.96 13.04 -4.82
CA GLU A 82 -7.97 14.07 -4.58
C GLU A 82 -8.95 13.67 -3.47
N SER A 83 -9.09 12.37 -3.21
CA SER A 83 -9.99 11.86 -2.17
C SER A 83 -9.59 10.48 -1.65
N GLU A 84 -10.04 10.14 -0.44
CA GLU A 84 -9.88 8.79 0.11
C GLU A 84 -10.55 7.73 -0.78
N ALA A 85 -11.67 8.08 -1.43
CA ALA A 85 -12.35 7.16 -2.35
C ALA A 85 -11.43 6.74 -3.51
N GLU A 86 -10.71 7.69 -4.09
CA GLU A 86 -9.74 7.45 -5.15
C GLU A 86 -8.54 6.64 -4.67
N LEU A 87 -7.99 6.98 -3.50
CA LEU A 87 -6.94 6.20 -2.84
C LEU A 87 -7.38 4.74 -2.67
N TYR A 88 -8.59 4.49 -2.17
CA TYR A 88 -9.07 3.13 -1.95
C TYR A 88 -9.36 2.34 -3.22
N LEU A 89 -9.74 3.02 -4.32
CA LEU A 89 -9.83 2.38 -5.63
C LEU A 89 -8.44 1.96 -6.11
N TYR A 90 -7.47 2.87 -6.06
CA TYR A 90 -6.08 2.60 -6.43
C TYR A 90 -5.46 1.46 -5.59
N LEU A 91 -5.65 1.49 -4.27
CA LEU A 91 -5.18 0.45 -3.36
C LEU A 91 -5.82 -0.91 -3.66
N GLY A 92 -7.10 -0.93 -4.03
CA GLY A 92 -7.79 -2.14 -4.48
C GLY A 92 -7.18 -2.71 -5.76
N ASP A 93 -6.94 -1.88 -6.77
CA ASP A 93 -6.30 -2.30 -8.01
C ASP A 93 -4.85 -2.75 -7.79
N MET A 94 -4.12 -2.12 -6.85
CA MET A 94 -2.77 -2.52 -6.48
C MET A 94 -2.75 -3.88 -5.79
N PHE A 95 -3.73 -4.14 -4.91
CA PHE A 95 -3.89 -5.46 -4.30
C PHE A 95 -4.15 -6.55 -5.35
N GLU A 96 -5.02 -6.28 -6.33
CA GLU A 96 -5.30 -7.19 -7.44
C GLU A 96 -4.09 -7.38 -8.36
N HIS A 97 -3.29 -6.34 -8.60
CA HIS A 97 -2.05 -6.44 -9.35
C HIS A 97 -1.04 -7.39 -8.65
N LEU A 98 -0.86 -7.21 -7.34
CA LEU A 98 0.10 -7.99 -6.56
C LEU A 98 -0.34 -9.43 -6.34
N PHE A 99 -1.61 -9.67 -6.00
CA PHE A 99 -2.08 -10.96 -5.49
C PHE A 99 -3.14 -11.65 -6.37
N GLY A 100 -3.71 -10.95 -7.34
CA GLY A 100 -4.69 -11.47 -8.29
C GLY A 100 -4.04 -12.11 -9.52
N ASP A 101 -4.78 -12.21 -10.63
CA ASP A 101 -4.35 -12.94 -11.84
C ASP A 101 -3.62 -12.07 -12.87
N GLY A 102 -2.72 -11.20 -12.40
CA GLY A 102 -1.79 -10.49 -13.30
C GLY A 102 -2.40 -9.29 -14.00
N ARG A 103 -3.23 -8.52 -13.29
CA ARG A 103 -3.60 -7.17 -13.75
C ARG A 103 -2.35 -6.32 -13.96
N ALA A 104 -2.40 -5.39 -14.91
CA ALA A 104 -1.33 -4.41 -15.08
C ALA A 104 -1.15 -3.56 -13.81
N LYS A 105 0.07 -3.07 -13.56
CA LYS A 105 0.35 -2.15 -12.45
C LYS A 105 -0.54 -0.91 -12.60
N PRO A 106 -1.36 -0.55 -11.59
CA PRO A 106 -2.16 0.66 -11.68
C PRO A 106 -1.26 1.89 -11.62
N VAL A 107 -1.59 2.89 -12.42
CA VAL A 107 -0.92 4.19 -12.42
C VAL A 107 -1.68 5.08 -11.42
N PRO A 108 -1.00 5.72 -10.46
CA PRO A 108 -1.67 6.68 -9.59
C PRO A 108 -2.17 7.89 -10.39
N PRO A 109 -3.15 8.63 -9.85
CA PRO A 109 -3.62 9.87 -10.47
C PRO A 109 -2.50 10.91 -10.58
N SER A 110 -2.67 11.81 -11.55
CA SER A 110 -1.71 12.86 -11.93
C SER A 110 -1.97 14.16 -11.18
#